data_AF-A0AB38M0V4-F1
#
_entry.id   AF-A0AB38M0V4-F1
#
_cell.length_a   1.000
_cell.length_b   1.000
_cell.length_c   1.000
_cell.angle_alpha   90.00
_cell.angle_beta   90.00
_cell.angle_gamma   90.00
#
_symmetry.space_group_name_H-M   'P 1'
#
loop_
_entity.id
_entity.type
_entity.pdbx_description
1 polymer ?
#
loop_
_entity_poly.entity_id
_entity_poly.type
_entity_poly.pdbx_seq_one_letter_code
_entity_poly.pdbx_strand_id
1 'polypeptide(L)'
;MEADDRHDTGEIAAIANCTTILTDPTGRYNFTASQAQSAFSSLSLYTNAESCPMCASAIRWAGFKEYIYGTSIDTLVQRGWGQIRISSYDIFKESGDLPSKTKLIANVAVNETDPFFLWQYDPAYPCPAGCQRGAQGGCTVV
;
A
#
# COMPACT_ATOMS: atom_id res chain seq x y z
N MET A 1 -23.71 -7.04 -10.27
CA MET A 1 -23.74 -5.92 -9.30
C MET A 1 -22.39 -5.27 -9.44
N GLU A 2 -22.38 -4.23 -10.28
CA GLU A 2 -21.20 -3.56 -10.82
C GLU A 2 -20.34 -2.98 -9.69
N ALA A 3 -19.03 -3.27 -9.71
CA ALA A 3 -18.06 -2.58 -8.89
C ALA A 3 -17.82 -1.19 -9.51
N ASP A 4 -18.16 -0.14 -8.77
CA ASP A 4 -17.77 1.23 -9.08
C ASP A 4 -16.26 1.36 -8.85
N ASP A 5 -15.51 1.28 -9.94
CA ASP A 5 -14.05 1.22 -10.05
C ASP A 5 -13.37 2.58 -9.73
N ARG A 6 -13.79 3.27 -8.65
CA ARG A 6 -13.34 4.63 -8.31
C ARG A 6 -13.03 4.91 -6.83
N HIS A 7 -12.77 3.89 -6.01
CA HIS A 7 -12.17 4.13 -4.69
C HIS A 7 -11.37 2.99 -4.07
N ASP A 8 -10.81 2.08 -4.86
CA ASP A 8 -9.92 1.06 -4.29
C ASP A 8 -8.49 1.63 -4.19
N THR A 9 -8.21 2.24 -3.04
CA THR A 9 -6.89 2.80 -2.71
C THR A 9 -5.86 1.68 -2.56
N GLY A 10 -4.72 1.79 -3.25
CA GLY A 10 -3.49 1.01 -3.03
C GLY A 10 -3.70 -0.42 -2.51
N GLU A 11 -3.51 -0.60 -1.20
CA GLU A 11 -3.52 -1.90 -0.54
C GLU A 11 -4.91 -2.51 -0.35
N ILE A 12 -5.99 -1.72 -0.37
CA ILE A 12 -7.36 -2.25 -0.40
C ILE A 12 -7.58 -3.03 -1.70
N ALA A 13 -7.15 -2.47 -2.83
CA ALA A 13 -7.18 -3.15 -4.13
C ALA A 13 -6.32 -4.43 -4.09
N ALA A 14 -5.14 -4.37 -3.45
CA ALA A 14 -4.27 -5.54 -3.31
C ALA A 14 -4.93 -6.67 -2.52
N ILE A 15 -5.58 -6.35 -1.39
CA ILE A 15 -6.32 -7.32 -0.56
C ILE A 15 -7.50 -7.91 -1.35
N ALA A 16 -8.28 -7.07 -2.04
CA ALA A 16 -9.41 -7.50 -2.85
C ALA A 16 -8.97 -8.43 -3.98
N ASN A 17 -7.94 -8.05 -4.74
CA ASN A 17 -7.40 -8.85 -5.83
C ASN A 17 -6.82 -10.18 -5.34
N CYS A 18 -6.10 -10.19 -4.22
CA CYS A 18 -5.61 -11.41 -3.61
C CYS A 18 -6.76 -12.34 -3.18
N THR A 19 -7.81 -11.76 -2.58
CA THR A 19 -9.03 -12.51 -2.23
C THR A 19 -9.65 -13.15 -3.46
N THR A 20 -9.87 -12.38 -4.53
CA THR A 20 -10.42 -12.88 -5.80
C THR A 20 -9.62 -14.05 -6.36
N ILE A 21 -8.28 -13.96 -6.36
CA ILE A 21 -7.40 -15.06 -6.82
C ILE A 21 -7.56 -16.31 -5.94
N LEU A 22 -7.59 -16.13 -4.61
CA LEU A 22 -7.70 -17.24 -3.67
C LEU A 22 -9.07 -17.92 -3.74
N THR A 23 -10.14 -17.16 -3.98
CA THR A 23 -11.52 -17.65 -4.00
C THR A 23 -12.07 -17.97 -5.39
N ASP A 24 -11.28 -17.84 -6.45
CA ASP A 24 -11.72 -18.17 -7.81
C ASP A 24 -12.17 -19.64 -7.87
N PRO A 25 -13.45 -19.92 -8.22
CA PRO A 25 -14.00 -21.28 -8.24
C PRO A 25 -13.36 -22.17 -9.32
N THR A 26 -12.78 -21.56 -10.34
CA THR A 26 -12.03 -22.24 -11.40
C THR A 26 -10.52 -22.15 -11.19
N GLY A 27 -10.09 -21.38 -10.19
CA GLY A 27 -8.71 -21.13 -9.86
C GLY A 27 -8.04 -22.29 -9.12
N ARG A 28 -6.72 -22.20 -9.00
CA ARG A 28 -5.89 -23.22 -8.35
C ARG A 28 -6.26 -23.47 -6.88
N TYR A 29 -6.67 -22.41 -6.16
CA TYR A 29 -6.90 -22.46 -4.72
C TYR A 29 -8.34 -22.81 -4.39
N ASN A 30 -9.32 -22.17 -5.06
CA ASN A 30 -10.75 -22.36 -4.84
C ASN A 30 -11.12 -22.38 -3.35
N PHE A 31 -10.61 -21.40 -2.61
CA PHE A 31 -10.85 -21.25 -1.19
C PHE A 31 -12.23 -20.66 -0.93
N THR A 32 -12.84 -21.05 0.19
CA THR A 32 -13.92 -20.26 0.78
C THR A 32 -13.37 -18.93 1.30
N ALA A 33 -14.25 -17.96 1.57
CA ALA A 33 -13.85 -16.69 2.16
C ALA A 33 -13.05 -16.85 3.47
N SER A 34 -13.41 -17.81 4.33
CA SER A 34 -12.68 -18.05 5.59
C SER A 34 -11.31 -18.71 5.37
N GLN A 35 -11.19 -19.57 4.38
CA GLN A 35 -9.91 -20.16 3.97
C GLN A 35 -8.99 -19.09 3.37
N ALA A 36 -9.49 -18.22 2.51
CA ALA A 36 -8.73 -17.10 1.95
C ALA A 36 -8.27 -16.13 3.05
N GLN A 37 -9.16 -15.76 3.98
CA GLN A 37 -8.82 -14.94 5.14
C GLN A 37 -7.72 -15.57 6.00
N SER A 38 -7.78 -16.89 6.22
CA SER A 38 -6.76 -17.61 6.97
C SER A 38 -5.43 -17.69 6.23
N ALA A 39 -5.46 -17.78 4.89
CA ALA A 39 -4.27 -17.87 4.05
C ALA A 39 -3.40 -16.61 4.14
N PHE A 40 -3.97 -15.43 4.42
CA PHE A 40 -3.19 -14.19 4.60
C PHE A 40 -2.13 -14.30 5.69
N SER A 41 -2.35 -15.10 6.74
CA SER A 41 -1.35 -15.37 7.77
C SER A 41 -0.08 -16.09 7.28
N SER A 42 -0.08 -16.56 6.02
CA SER A 42 1.07 -17.14 5.34
C SER A 42 1.69 -16.24 4.26
N LEU A 43 1.06 -15.08 3.98
CA LEU A 43 1.47 -14.16 2.93
C LEU A 43 2.13 -12.90 3.49
N SER A 44 3.06 -12.35 2.71
CA SER A 44 3.76 -11.10 3.01
C SER A 44 3.30 -10.03 2.01
N LEU A 45 2.83 -8.89 2.52
CA LEU A 45 2.42 -7.75 1.70
C LEU A 45 3.57 -6.76 1.58
N TYR A 46 3.98 -6.47 0.34
CA TYR A 46 5.01 -5.49 0.04
C TYR A 46 4.39 -4.25 -0.58
N THR A 47 4.79 -3.08 -0.09
CA THR A 47 4.35 -1.77 -0.60
C THR A 47 5.57 -0.89 -0.84
N ASN A 48 5.54 -0.09 -1.92
CA ASN A 48 6.66 0.80 -2.24
C ASN A 48 6.78 1.94 -1.22
N ALA A 49 5.66 2.40 -0.66
CA ALA A 49 5.61 3.38 0.40
C ALA A 49 4.77 2.86 1.58
N GLU A 50 4.98 3.47 2.73
CA GLU A 50 4.19 3.27 3.93
C GLU A 50 2.72 3.57 3.63
N SER A 51 1.88 2.56 3.84
CA SER A 51 0.44 2.62 3.64
C SER A 51 -0.18 3.70 4.52
N CYS A 52 -1.15 4.43 3.96
CA CYS A 52 -1.90 5.43 4.72
C CYS A 52 -2.67 4.76 5.89
N PRO A 53 -3.13 5.52 6.89
CA PRO A 53 -3.75 4.96 8.08
C PRO A 53 -4.93 4.02 7.82
N MET A 54 -5.71 4.29 6.76
CA MET A 54 -6.81 3.41 6.33
C MET A 54 -6.30 2.05 5.87
N CYS A 55 -5.34 2.03 4.94
CA CYS A 55 -4.74 0.81 4.42
C CYS A 55 -3.97 0.05 5.51
N ALA A 56 -3.18 0.74 6.34
CA ALA A 56 -2.49 0.13 7.48
C ALA A 56 -3.46 -0.58 8.44
N SER A 57 -4.62 0.04 8.71
CA SER A 57 -5.67 -0.57 9.53
C SER A 57 -6.28 -1.80 8.85
N ALA A 58 -6.56 -1.74 7.54
CA ALA A 58 -7.09 -2.86 6.78
C ALA A 58 -6.11 -4.05 6.75
N ILE A 59 -4.81 -3.79 6.55
CA ILE A 59 -3.76 -4.82 6.59
C ILE A 59 -3.71 -5.49 7.97
N ARG A 60 -3.77 -4.69 9.03
CA ARG A 60 -3.79 -5.19 10.41
C ARG A 60 -4.98 -6.12 10.66
N TRP A 61 -6.17 -5.75 10.19
CA TRP A 61 -7.38 -6.57 10.26
C TRP A 61 -7.28 -7.84 9.41
N ALA A 62 -6.75 -7.72 8.19
CA ALA A 62 -6.57 -8.84 7.28
C ALA A 62 -5.59 -9.90 7.83
N GLY A 63 -4.69 -9.51 8.74
CA GLY A 63 -3.85 -10.47 9.45
C GLY A 63 -2.80 -11.14 8.58
N PHE A 64 -2.21 -10.37 7.65
CA PHE A 64 -1.05 -10.81 6.89
C PHE A 64 0.07 -11.26 7.83
N LYS A 65 0.92 -12.19 7.36
CA LYS A 65 2.10 -12.60 8.13
C LYS A 65 3.03 -11.42 8.36
N GLU A 66 3.32 -10.70 7.28
CA GLU A 66 4.29 -9.61 7.24
C GLU A 66 3.72 -8.47 6.40
N TYR A 67 3.91 -7.25 6.87
CA TYR A 67 3.66 -6.02 6.14
C TYR A 67 4.99 -5.28 6.02
N ILE A 68 5.45 -5.13 4.79
CA ILE A 68 6.75 -4.59 4.45
C ILE A 68 6.55 -3.35 3.58
N TYR A 69 7.16 -2.23 3.99
CA TYR A 69 7.12 -1.01 3.19
C TYR A 69 8.51 -0.39 2.99
N GLY A 70 8.65 0.36 1.90
CA GLY A 70 9.83 1.17 1.59
C GLY A 70 9.74 2.58 2.15
N THR A 71 9.37 3.55 1.32
CA THR A 71 9.37 4.99 1.63
C THR A 71 8.39 5.33 2.76
N SER A 72 8.86 5.98 3.83
CA SER A 72 8.00 6.36 4.97
C SER A 72 7.03 7.51 4.66
N ILE A 73 5.94 7.62 5.43
CA ILE A 73 5.01 8.77 5.42
C ILE A 73 5.77 10.07 5.67
N ASP A 74 6.75 10.08 6.59
CA ASP A 74 7.57 11.25 6.86
C ASP A 74 8.35 11.68 5.61
N THR A 75 8.92 10.72 4.87
CA THR A 75 9.61 10.99 3.62
C THR A 75 8.64 11.53 2.57
N LEU A 76 7.47 10.92 2.40
CA LEU A 76 6.43 11.39 1.50
C LEU A 76 6.05 12.86 1.78
N VAL A 77 5.82 13.18 3.05
CA VAL A 77 5.51 14.55 3.50
C VAL A 77 6.64 15.52 3.20
N GLN A 78 7.89 15.13 3.47
CA GLN A 78 9.07 15.95 3.13
C GLN A 78 9.19 16.20 1.63
N ARG A 79 8.73 15.26 0.79
CA ARG A 79 8.68 15.39 -0.67
C ARG A 79 7.40 16.06 -1.19
N GLY A 80 6.58 16.64 -0.31
CA GLY A 80 5.41 17.43 -0.69
C GLY A 80 4.11 16.64 -0.88
N TRP A 81 4.11 15.33 -0.63
CA TRP A 81 2.90 14.51 -0.70
C TRP A 81 2.03 14.75 0.55
N GLY A 82 0.76 15.08 0.35
CA GLY A 82 -0.21 15.21 1.43
C GLY A 82 -0.50 13.85 2.06
N GLN A 83 -0.38 13.75 3.39
CA GLN A 83 -0.62 12.52 4.15
C GLN A 83 -1.35 12.81 5.46
N ILE A 84 -2.18 11.86 5.89
CA ILE A 84 -2.60 11.79 7.30
C ILE A 84 -1.38 11.27 8.07
N ARG A 85 -0.82 12.11 8.94
CA ARG A 85 0.46 11.87 9.62
C ARG A 85 0.33 10.95 10.85
N ILE A 86 -0.23 9.76 10.63
CA ILE A 86 -0.26 8.68 11.60
C ILE A 86 0.53 7.54 10.98
N SER A 87 1.59 7.09 11.66
CA SER A 87 2.45 6.05 11.10
C SER A 87 1.77 4.68 11.15
N SER A 88 2.21 3.76 10.30
CA SER A 88 1.85 2.34 10.38
C SER A 88 2.25 1.74 11.74
N TYR A 89 3.34 2.23 12.33
CA TYR A 89 3.74 1.83 13.67
C TYR A 89 2.70 2.21 14.72
N ASP A 90 2.19 3.45 14.69
CA ASP A 90 1.16 3.91 15.63
C ASP A 90 -0.13 3.09 15.47
N ILE A 91 -0.58 2.84 14.24
CA ILE A 91 -1.74 1.97 13.98
C ILE A 91 -1.53 0.58 14.57
N PHE A 92 -0.35 -0.02 14.37
CA PHE A 92 -0.06 -1.38 14.86
C PHE A 92 0.07 -1.43 16.39
N LYS A 93 0.62 -0.37 16.99
CA LYS A 93 0.73 -0.22 18.44
C LYS A 93 -0.65 -0.11 19.09
N GLU A 94 -1.52 0.75 18.56
CA GLU A 94 -2.87 0.98 19.11
C GLU A 94 -3.86 -0.15 18.78
N SER A 95 -3.46 -1.14 17.98
CA SER A 95 -4.26 -2.32 17.60
C SER A 95 -3.70 -3.63 18.16
N GLY A 96 -2.99 -3.56 19.28
CA GLY A 96 -2.41 -4.72 19.97
C GLY A 96 -3.43 -5.77 20.41
N ASP A 97 -4.69 -5.36 20.64
CA ASP A 97 -5.77 -6.24 21.11
C ASP A 97 -6.36 -7.15 20.03
N LEU A 98 -6.00 -6.94 18.75
CA LEU A 98 -6.47 -7.79 17.66
C LEU A 98 -5.74 -9.15 17.65
N PRO A 99 -6.46 -10.24 17.36
CA PRO A 99 -5.93 -11.60 17.52
C PRO A 99 -4.85 -11.98 16.50
N SER A 100 -4.86 -11.37 15.31
CA SER A 100 -3.84 -11.59 14.29
C SER A 100 -2.50 -10.96 14.72
N LYS A 101 -1.38 -11.57 14.30
CA LYS A 101 -0.04 -11.04 14.54
C LYS A 101 0.64 -10.79 13.20
N THR A 102 0.63 -9.53 12.77
CA THR A 102 1.33 -9.10 11.55
C THR A 102 2.64 -8.45 11.93
N LYS A 103 3.74 -8.93 11.37
CA LYS A 103 5.06 -8.32 11.57
C LYS A 103 5.20 -7.10 10.66
N LEU A 104 5.40 -5.93 11.26
CA LEU A 104 5.70 -4.69 10.54
C LEU A 104 7.21 -4.63 10.25
N ILE A 105 7.59 -4.42 8.99
CA ILE A 105 8.97 -4.25 8.54
C ILE A 105 9.06 -2.94 7.73
N ALA A 106 9.67 -1.94 8.32
CA ALA A 106 9.77 -0.61 7.76
C ALA A 106 11.05 -0.41 6.93
N ASN A 107 11.01 0.57 6.02
CA ASN A 107 12.18 1.13 5.34
C ASN A 107 13.02 0.11 4.54
N VAL A 108 12.35 -0.83 3.87
CA VAL A 108 13.03 -1.80 2.98
C VAL A 108 13.28 -1.19 1.61
N ALA A 109 14.53 -1.25 1.13
CA ALA A 109 14.95 -0.75 -0.19
C ALA A 109 14.60 0.73 -0.45
N VAL A 110 14.69 1.59 0.58
CA VAL A 110 14.38 3.03 0.48
C VAL A 110 15.21 3.78 -0.58
N ASN A 111 16.43 3.30 -0.85
CA ASN A 111 17.27 3.81 -1.93
C ASN A 111 16.65 3.61 -3.32
N GLU A 112 15.77 2.61 -3.48
CA GLU A 112 15.05 2.31 -4.72
C GLU A 112 13.64 2.89 -4.71
N THR A 113 12.95 2.89 -3.57
CA THR A 113 11.56 3.35 -3.49
C THR A 113 11.42 4.88 -3.38
N ASP A 114 12.30 5.56 -2.64
CA ASP A 114 12.20 7.02 -2.46
C ASP A 114 12.23 7.79 -3.79
N PRO A 115 13.09 7.43 -4.77
CA PRO A 115 13.09 8.07 -6.09
C PRO A 115 11.74 8.08 -6.80
N PHE A 116 10.87 7.09 -6.55
CA PHE A 116 9.53 7.04 -7.15
C PHE A 116 8.61 8.18 -6.68
N PHE A 117 8.96 8.89 -5.62
CA PHE A 117 8.16 9.97 -5.04
C PHE A 117 8.77 11.36 -5.23
N LEU A 118 9.87 11.47 -5.99
CA LEU A 118 10.54 12.75 -6.24
C LEU A 118 9.97 13.51 -7.44
N TRP A 119 9.54 12.81 -8.48
CA TRP A 119 9.19 13.41 -9.77
C TRP A 119 8.07 14.46 -9.73
N GLN A 120 7.06 14.28 -8.86
CA GLN A 120 5.84 15.09 -8.93
C GLN A 120 6.04 16.51 -8.40
N TYR A 121 6.71 16.67 -7.26
CA TYR A 121 6.79 17.93 -6.51
C TYR A 121 8.21 18.48 -6.34
N ASP A 122 9.25 17.73 -6.75
CA ASP A 122 10.60 18.26 -6.85
C ASP A 122 10.83 18.81 -8.27
N PRO A 123 10.98 20.14 -8.45
CA PRO A 123 11.16 20.74 -9.77
C PRO A 123 12.50 20.36 -10.41
N ALA A 124 13.51 19.94 -9.63
CA ALA A 124 14.81 19.52 -10.13
C ALA A 124 14.80 18.06 -10.62
N TYR A 125 13.81 17.27 -10.22
CA TYR A 125 13.73 15.86 -10.61
C TYR A 125 13.01 15.69 -11.96
N PRO A 126 13.49 14.80 -12.85
CA PRO A 126 12.85 14.57 -14.13
C PRO A 126 11.47 13.93 -13.97
N CYS A 127 10.54 14.28 -14.87
CA CYS A 127 9.27 13.58 -14.98
C CYS A 127 9.48 12.13 -15.47
N PRO A 128 8.58 11.19 -15.12
CA PRO A 128 8.62 9.84 -15.65
C PRO A 128 8.46 9.83 -17.18
N ALA A 129 8.88 8.73 -17.82
CA ALA A 129 8.72 8.57 -19.26
C ALA A 129 7.24 8.73 -19.67
N GLY A 130 6.98 9.55 -20.70
CA GLY A 130 5.62 9.88 -21.15
C GLY A 130 4.95 11.05 -20.41
N CYS A 131 5.64 11.68 -19.44
CA CYS A 131 5.15 12.85 -18.73
C CYS A 131 6.03 14.09 -18.98
N GLN A 132 5.41 15.27 -18.92
CA GLN A 132 6.09 16.56 -18.96
C GLN A 132 5.63 17.45 -17.81
N ARG A 133 6.52 18.32 -17.33
CA ARG A 133 6.19 19.30 -16.30
C ARG A 133 5.35 20.42 -16.89
N GLY A 134 4.11 20.54 -16.41
CA GLY A 134 3.17 21.57 -16.84
C GLY A 134 3.43 22.93 -16.21
N ALA A 135 2.71 23.96 -16.67
CA ALA A 135 2.84 25.33 -16.17
C ALA A 135 2.53 25.48 -14.66
N GLN A 136 1.75 24.56 -14.09
CA GLN A 136 1.42 24.52 -12.66
C GLN A 136 2.50 23.81 -11.81
N GLY A 137 3.63 23.40 -12.41
CA GLY A 137 4.78 22.84 -11.73
C GLY A 137 4.74 21.32 -11.52
N GLY A 138 3.58 20.67 -11.66
CA GLY A 138 3.46 19.20 -11.60
C GLY A 138 3.77 18.51 -12.93
N CYS A 139 4.25 17.27 -12.88
CA CYS A 139 4.33 16.40 -14.06
C CYS A 139 2.95 15.86 -14.42
N THR A 140 2.60 15.89 -15.70
CA THR A 140 1.37 15.35 -16.26
C THR A 140 1.67 14.54 -17.51
N VAL A 141 0.80 13.59 -17.86
CA VAL A 141 0.91 12.81 -19.11
C VAL A 141 0.81 13.75 -20.32
N VAL A 142 1.64 13.50 -21.33
CA VAL A 142 1.67 14.22 -22.62
C VAL A 142 0.78 13.55 -23.65
#